data_AF-A0A966MAU8-F1
#
_entry.id   AF-A0A966MAU8-F1
#
_cell.length_a   1.000
_cell.length_b   1.000
_cell.length_c   1.000
_cell.angle_alpha   90.00
_cell.angle_beta   90.00
_cell.angle_gamma   90.00
#
_symmetry.space_group_name_H-M   'P 1'
#
loop_
_entity.id
_entity.type
_entity.pdbx_description
1 polymer ?
#
loop_
_entity_poly.entity_id
_entity_poly.type
_entity_poly.pdbx_seq_one_letter_code
_entity_poly.pdbx_strand_id
1 'polypeptide(L)'
;EYAELVHEGLTLSSAPYGSVFYLATGFHGLHVTGGLLAFLVVLIRVSKARRFGHSQATTAIVVSYYWHFVDIVWIALFSAIYLVQ
;
A
#
# COMPACT_ATOMS: atom_id res chain seq x y z
N GLU A 1 -2.53 18.03 0.15
CA GLU A 1 -3.03 17.01 1.11
C GLU A 1 -2.15 16.81 2.35
N TYR A 2 -1.15 15.89 2.41
CA TYR A 2 -0.36 15.66 3.64
C TYR A 2 0.37 16.91 4.16
N ALA A 3 0.96 17.70 3.26
CA ALA A 3 1.62 18.97 3.60
C ALA A 3 0.64 20.09 3.98
N GLU A 4 -0.63 19.95 3.59
CA GLU A 4 -1.69 20.94 3.78
C GLU A 4 -2.36 20.73 5.14
N LEU A 5 -2.60 19.47 5.52
CA LEU A 5 -3.13 19.07 6.83
C LEU A 5 -2.16 19.38 7.99
N VAL A 6 -0.85 19.25 7.76
CA VAL A 6 0.18 19.67 8.72
C VAL A 6 0.20 21.19 8.90
N HIS A 7 -0.11 21.94 7.84
CA HIS A 7 -0.16 23.40 7.87
C HIS A 7 -1.43 23.93 8.57
N GLU A 8 -2.54 23.18 8.55
CA GLU A 8 -3.79 23.48 9.25
C GLU A 8 -3.76 23.12 10.76
N GLY A 9 -2.65 22.60 11.29
CA GLY A 9 -2.49 22.33 12.73
C GLY A 9 -2.95 20.93 13.18
N LEU A 10 -3.32 20.06 12.24
CA LEU A 10 -3.45 18.62 12.49
C LEU A 10 -2.07 17.98 12.51
N THR A 11 -1.33 18.24 13.58
CA THR A 11 -0.05 17.59 13.85
C THR A 11 -0.28 16.20 14.44
N LEU A 12 0.72 15.31 14.32
CA LEU A 12 0.79 14.01 15.01
C LEU A 12 0.52 14.09 16.53
N SER A 13 0.58 15.30 17.11
CA SER A 13 0.47 15.58 18.53
C SER A 13 -0.85 16.25 18.95
N SER A 14 -1.76 16.59 18.03
CA SER A 14 -2.94 17.43 18.35
C SER A 14 -4.13 16.62 18.90
N ALA A 15 -4.29 15.36 18.51
CA ALA A 15 -5.38 14.49 18.96
C ALA A 15 -5.03 13.00 18.80
N PRO A 16 -5.51 12.08 19.68
CA PRO A 16 -5.33 10.62 19.55
C PRO A 16 -5.80 10.08 18.19
N TYR A 17 -6.75 10.76 17.56
CA TYR A 17 -7.26 10.43 16.25
C TYR A 17 -6.23 10.68 15.13
N GLY A 18 -5.50 11.80 15.18
CA GLY A 18 -4.48 12.13 14.17
C GLY A 18 -3.30 11.18 14.17
N SER A 19 -2.85 10.72 15.35
CA SER A 19 -1.75 9.75 15.46
C SER A 19 -2.14 8.37 14.92
N VAL A 20 -3.34 7.87 15.24
CA VAL A 20 -3.85 6.60 14.71
C VAL A 20 -4.08 6.69 13.19
N PHE A 21 -4.63 7.81 12.70
CA PHE A 21 -4.82 8.06 11.28
C PHE A 21 -3.50 8.03 10.51
N TYR A 22 -2.49 8.81 10.93
CA TYR A 22 -1.21 8.89 10.24
C TYR A 22 -0.41 7.59 10.34
N LEU A 23 -0.48 6.86 11.46
CA LEU A 23 0.17 5.56 11.58
C LEU A 23 -0.50 4.51 10.69
N ALA A 24 -1.84 4.42 10.70
CA ALA A 24 -2.56 3.45 9.90
C ALA A 24 -2.41 3.70 8.39
N THR A 25 -2.63 4.95 7.95
CA THR A 25 -2.50 5.34 6.54
C THR A 25 -1.05 5.37 6.07
N GLY A 26 -0.11 5.83 6.90
CA GLY A 26 1.32 5.87 6.60
C GLY A 26 1.93 4.48 6.47
N PHE A 27 1.64 3.57 7.41
CA PHE A 27 2.10 2.17 7.32
C PHE A 27 1.51 1.46 6.10
N HIS A 28 0.24 1.74 5.79
CA HIS A 28 -0.39 1.23 4.59
C HIS A 28 0.28 1.76 3.31
N GLY A 29 0.57 3.06 3.24
CA GLY A 29 1.30 3.67 2.11
C GLY A 29 2.69 3.07 1.89
N LEU A 30 3.40 2.70 2.98
CA LEU A 30 4.66 1.96 2.88
C LEU A 30 4.46 0.57 2.26
N HIS A 31 3.39 -0.14 2.61
CA HIS A 31 3.07 -1.45 2.02
C HIS A 31 2.72 -1.36 0.53
N VAL A 32 1.92 -0.35 0.14
CA VAL A 32 1.60 -0.08 -1.27
C VAL A 32 2.88 0.20 -2.06
N THR A 33 3.77 1.04 -1.53
CA THR A 33 5.05 1.36 -2.17
C THR A 33 5.93 0.12 -2.33
N GLY A 34 6.02 -0.73 -1.30
CA GLY A 34 6.73 -2.01 -1.35
C GLY A 34 6.15 -2.97 -2.39
N GLY A 35 4.81 -3.06 -2.46
CA GLY A 35 4.11 -3.85 -3.47
C GLY A 35 4.37 -3.37 -4.89
N LEU A 36 4.44 -2.05 -5.10
CA LEU A 36 4.64 -1.46 -6.42
C LEU A 36 6.07 -1.77 -6.90
N LEU A 37 7.04 -1.70 -5.98
CA LEU A 37 8.41 -2.09 -6.23
C LEU A 37 8.51 -3.59 -6.59
N ALA A 38 7.81 -4.46 -5.86
CA ALA A 38 7.74 -5.89 -6.17
C ALA A 38 7.12 -6.15 -7.55
N PHE A 39 6.07 -5.41 -7.92
CA PHE A 39 5.48 -5.46 -9.26
C PHE A 39 6.47 -5.05 -10.36
N LEU A 40 7.19 -3.94 -10.15
CA LEU A 40 8.22 -3.50 -11.09
C LEU A 40 9.32 -4.55 -11.25
N VAL A 41 9.76 -5.19 -10.16
CA VAL A 41 10.74 -6.27 -10.22
C VAL A 41 10.21 -7.47 -11.01
N VAL A 42 8.96 -7.90 -10.79
CA VAL A 42 8.34 -8.99 -11.56
C VAL A 42 8.23 -8.63 -13.04
N LEU A 43 7.77 -7.41 -13.36
CA LEU A 43 7.68 -6.92 -14.74
C LEU A 43 9.05 -6.94 -15.43
N ILE A 44 10.09 -6.41 -14.79
CA ILE A 44 11.45 -6.42 -15.34
C ILE A 44 11.95 -7.85 -15.55
N ARG A 45 11.72 -8.75 -14.58
CA ARG A 45 12.13 -10.16 -14.68
C ARG A 45 11.42 -10.88 -15.82
N VAL A 46 10.13 -10.63 -15.99
CA VAL A 46 9.32 -11.15 -17.09
C VAL A 46 9.79 -10.60 -18.43
N SER A 47 10.00 -9.29 -18.56
CA SER A 47 10.45 -8.67 -19.82
C SER A 47 11.84 -9.14 -20.25
N LYS A 48 12.72 -9.44 -19.29
CA LYS A 48 14.05 -10.03 -19.57
C LYS A 48 14.02 -11.54 -19.77
N ALA A 49 12.95 -12.22 -19.34
CA ALA A 49 12.81 -13.65 -19.52
C ALA A 49 12.43 -13.96 -20.98
N ARG A 50 13.33 -14.65 -21.69
CA ARG A 50 13.09 -15.08 -23.08
C ARG A 50 12.00 -16.16 -23.20
N ARG A 51 11.63 -16.81 -22.10
CA ARG A 51 10.58 -17.82 -22.00
C ARG A 51 9.85 -17.66 -20.66
N PHE A 52 8.53 -17.55 -20.70
CA PHE A 52 7.69 -17.61 -19.50
C PHE A 52 7.72 -19.04 -18.94
N GLY A 53 8.48 -19.24 -17.88
CA GLY A 53 8.52 -20.51 -17.14
C GLY A 53 7.62 -20.51 -15.91
N HIS A 54 7.36 -21.69 -15.35
CA HIS A 54 6.58 -21.87 -14.11
C HIS A 54 7.07 -20.98 -12.96
N SER A 55 8.38 -20.80 -12.78
CA SER A 55 8.94 -19.94 -11.73
C SER A 55 8.52 -18.47 -11.85
N GLN A 56 8.43 -17.93 -13.08
CA GLN A 56 7.98 -16.54 -13.28
C GLN A 56 6.47 -16.42 -13.04
N ALA A 57 5.68 -17.43 -13.46
CA ALA A 57 4.25 -17.47 -13.21
C ALA A 57 3.95 -17.54 -11.71
N THR A 58 4.63 -18.41 -10.95
CA THR A 58 4.48 -18.49 -9.49
C THR A 58 4.81 -17.16 -8.83
N THR A 59 5.90 -16.51 -9.23
CA THR A 59 6.29 -15.20 -8.65
C THR A 59 5.25 -14.13 -8.93
N ALA A 60 4.72 -14.08 -10.17
CA ALA A 60 3.66 -13.13 -10.53
C ALA A 60 2.35 -13.38 -9.76
N ILE A 61 1.98 -14.65 -9.57
CA ILE A 61 0.79 -15.04 -8.79
C ILE A 61 0.95 -14.60 -7.33
N VAL A 62 2.10 -14.86 -6.71
CA VAL A 62 2.35 -14.46 -5.31
C VAL A 62 2.30 -12.93 -5.14
N VAL A 63 2.91 -12.17 -6.06
CA VAL A 63 2.86 -10.71 -6.04
C VAL A 63 1.44 -10.19 -6.27
N SER A 64 0.66 -10.83 -7.15
CA SER A 64 -0.76 -10.51 -7.34
C SER A 64 -1.56 -10.73 -6.06
N TYR A 65 -1.37 -11.85 -5.34
CA TYR A 65 -2.02 -12.08 -4.05
C TYR A 65 -1.63 -11.04 -2.99
N TYR A 66 -0.34 -10.66 -2.93
CA TYR A 66 0.12 -9.59 -2.03
C TYR A 66 -0.61 -8.26 -2.32
N TRP A 67 -0.75 -7.90 -3.60
CA TRP A 67 -1.41 -6.67 -3.99
C TRP A 67 -2.91 -6.67 -3.64
N HIS A 68 -3.61 -7.77 -3.91
CA HIS A 68 -5.00 -7.91 -3.52
C HIS A 68 -5.19 -7.82 -2.00
N PHE A 69 -4.27 -8.39 -1.22
CA PHE A 69 -4.31 -8.26 0.23
C PHE A 69 -4.17 -6.79 0.67
N VAL A 70 -3.21 -6.06 0.08
CA VAL A 70 -3.04 -4.63 0.36
C VAL A 70 -4.33 -3.86 0.00
N ASP A 71 -4.91 -4.09 -1.17
CA ASP A 71 -6.16 -3.42 -1.59
C ASP A 71 -7.33 -3.67 -0.62
N ILE A 72 -7.52 -4.90 -0.15
CA ILE A 72 -8.56 -5.23 0.84
C ILE A 72 -8.34 -4.49 2.17
N VAL A 73 -7.10 -4.44 2.65
CA VAL A 73 -6.75 -3.68 3.87
C VAL A 73 -7.03 -2.19 3.68
N TRP A 74 -6.79 -1.66 2.48
CA TRP A 74 -7.11 -0.27 2.19
C TRP A 74 -8.60 0.02 2.27
N ILE A 75 -9.43 -0.82 1.65
CA ILE A 75 -10.90 -0.67 1.70
C ILE A 75 -11.40 -0.75 3.14
N ALA A 76 -10.86 -1.65 3.96
CA ALA A 76 -11.21 -1.76 5.37
C ALA A 76 -10.79 -0.52 6.18
N LEU A 77 -9.56 -0.02 5.98
CA LEU A 77 -9.07 1.19 6.62
C LEU A 77 -9.88 2.42 6.19
N PHE A 78 -10.13 2.58 4.90
CA PHE A 78 -10.93 3.67 4.35
C PHE A 78 -12.35 3.66 4.94
N SER A 79 -12.99 2.48 4.99
CA SER A 79 -14.31 2.34 5.58
C SER A 79 -14.31 2.67 7.08
N ALA A 80 -13.33 2.18 7.84
CA ALA A 80 -13.22 2.44 9.26
C ALA A 80 -12.98 3.93 9.57
N ILE A 81 -12.17 4.62 8.77
CA ILE A 81 -11.75 6.00 9.00
C ILE A 81 -12.77 7.02 8.46
N TYR A 82 -13.36 6.76 7.29
CA TYR A 82 -14.21 7.74 6.59
C TYR A 82 -15.71 7.41 6.62
N LEU A 83 -16.11 6.15 6.83
CA LEU A 83 -17.54 5.76 6.84
C LEU A 83 -18.08 5.45 8.24
N VAL A 84 -17.24 4.91 9.13
CA VAL A 84 -17.66 4.48 10.47
C VAL A 84 -17.41 5.56 11.53
N GLN A 85 -16.48 6.49 11.28
CA GLN A 85 -16.24 7.65 12.14
C GLN A 85 -17.12 8.84 11.79
#